data_AF-A0A959MYN6-F1
#
_entry.id   AF-A0A959MYN6-F1
#
_cell.length_a   1.000
_cell.length_b   1.000
_cell.length_c   1.000
_cell.angle_alpha   90.00
_cell.angle_beta   90.00
_cell.angle_gamma   90.00
#
_symmetry.space_group_name_H-M   'P 1'
#
loop_
_entity.id
_entity.type
_entity.pdbx_description
1 polymer ?
#
loop_
_entity_poly.entity_id
_entity_poly.type
_entity_poly.pdbx_seq_one_letter_code
_entity_poly.pdbx_strand_id
1 'polypeptide(L)' 'MSLWKSNTNIIGKEISFRKFNDEEGKRYTVANIDSDGGLIVVDKKNNRKKFNSGEISIGYENQEV' A
#
# COMPACT_ATOMS: atom_id res chain seq x y z
N MET A 1 17.61 -10.26 5.62
CA MET A 1 16.44 -9.77 4.85
C MET A 1 15.18 -10.33 5.49
N SER A 2 14.09 -9.55 5.66
CA SER A 2 12.83 -10.11 6.19
C SER A 2 12.24 -11.12 5.20
N LEU A 3 11.68 -12.23 5.70
CA LEU A 3 11.02 -13.26 4.88
C LEU A 3 9.89 -12.64 4.06
N TRP A 4 9.11 -11.73 4.66
CA TRP A 4 8.05 -11.03 3.95
C TRP A 4 8.59 -10.22 2.77
N LYS A 5 9.67 -9.45 2.97
CA LYS A 5 10.29 -8.64 1.91
C LYS A 5 10.84 -9.49 0.76
N SER A 6 11.20 -10.74 1.04
CA SER A 6 11.72 -11.68 0.03
C SER A 6 10.60 -12.36 -0.78
N ASN A 7 9.37 -12.37 -0.27
CA ASN A 7 8.23 -13.05 -0.89
C ASN A 7 7.11 -12.12 -1.34
N THR A 8 7.22 -10.83 -1.03
CA THR A 8 6.26 -9.81 -1.45
C THR A 8 6.54 -9.35 -2.87
N ASN A 9 5.49 -9.08 -3.64
CA ASN A 9 5.58 -8.51 -4.98
C ASN A 9 5.06 -7.08 -5.04
N ILE A 10 4.78 -6.44 -3.90
CA ILE A 10 4.15 -5.09 -3.86
C ILE A 10 5.13 -3.94 -3.64
N ILE A 11 6.35 -4.21 -3.14
CA ILE A 11 7.36 -3.15 -2.97
C ILE A 11 7.66 -2.51 -4.32
N GLY A 12 7.59 -1.18 -4.38
CA GLY A 12 7.77 -0.38 -5.59
C GLY A 12 6.54 -0.28 -6.49
N LYS A 13 5.42 -0.95 -6.17
CA LYS A 13 4.18 -0.88 -6.96
C LYS A 13 3.26 0.23 -6.47
N GLU A 14 2.52 0.82 -7.40
CA GLU A 14 1.35 1.62 -7.08
C GLU A 14 0.22 0.69 -6.62
N ILE A 15 -0.42 1.06 -5.52
CA ILE A 15 -1.56 0.37 -4.93
C ILE A 15 -2.68 1.37 -4.65
N SER A 16 -3.92 0.88 -4.64
CA SER A 16 -5.02 1.56 -3.96
C SER A 16 -5.06 1.07 -2.52
N PHE A 17 -5.03 2.00 -1.56
CA PHE A 17 -5.09 1.71 -0.14
C PHE A 17 -6.36 2.32 0.46
N ARG A 18 -7.18 1.50 1.12
CA ARG A 18 -8.39 1.94 1.81
C ARG A 18 -8.29 1.63 3.30
N LYS A 19 -8.57 2.62 4.15
CA LYS A 19 -8.73 2.39 5.59
C LYS A 19 -10.20 2.01 5.85
N PHE A 20 -10.48 1.20 6.86
CA PHE A 20 -11.83 0.68 7.16
C PHE A 20 -12.95 1.73 7.32
N ASN A 21 -12.60 3.02 7.50
CA ASN A 21 -13.55 4.13 7.63
C ASN A 21 -13.47 5.16 6.49
N ASP A 22 -12.61 4.95 5.49
CA ASP A 22 -12.55 5.79 4.29
C ASP A 22 -13.43 5.15 3.21
N GLU A 23 -14.35 5.93 2.64
CA GLU A 23 -15.24 5.47 1.56
C GLU A 23 -14.46 5.19 0.26
N GLU A 24 -13.32 5.86 0.07
CA GLU A 24 -12.50 5.77 -1.14
C GLU A 24 -11.06 5.33 -0.86
N GLY A 25 -10.55 4.47 -1.75
CA GLY A 25 -9.14 4.08 -1.76
C GLY A 25 -8.25 5.19 -2.32
N LYS A 26 -7.14 5.46 -1.65
CA LYS A 26 -6.13 6.44 -2.09
C LYS A 26 -4.93 5.73 -2.71
N ARG A 27 -4.39 6.31 -3.78
CA ARG A 27 -3.24 5.72 -4.48
C ARG A 27 -1.92 6.07 -3.82
N TYR A 28 -1.07 5.07 -3.61
CA TYR A 28 0.28 5.23 -3.09
C TYR A 28 1.25 4.25 -3.75
N THR A 29 2.54 4.57 -3.72
CA THR A 29 3.61 3.61 -4.04
C THR A 29 4.10 2.95 -2.75
N VAL A 30 4.17 1.63 -2.71
CA VAL A 30 4.70 0.91 -1.54
C VAL A 30 6.21 1.07 -1.47
N ALA A 31 6.73 1.61 -0.37
CA ALA A 31 8.16 1.72 -0.15
C ALA A 31 8.71 0.55 0.68
N ASN A 32 8.00 0.15 1.73
CA ASN A 32 8.48 -0.91 2.62
C ASN A 32 7.40 -1.42 3.57
N ILE A 33 7.79 -2.42 4.37
CA ILE A 33 7.19 -2.71 5.67
C ILE A 33 8.24 -2.49 6.76
N ASP A 34 7.84 -1.90 7.89
CA ASP A 34 8.73 -1.74 9.05
C ASP A 34 8.77 -3.01 9.91
N SER A 35 9.52 -2.96 11.02
CA SER A 35 9.69 -4.09 11.94
C SER A 35 8.42 -4.49 12.68
N ASP A 36 7.46 -3.57 12.80
CA ASP A 36 6.22 -3.74 13.55
C ASP A 36 5.07 -4.20 12.63
N GLY A 37 5.36 -4.43 11.34
CA GLY A 37 4.35 -4.80 10.35
C GLY A 37 3.61 -3.61 9.73
N GLY A 38 4.04 -2.37 10.00
CA GLY A 38 3.45 -1.17 9.40
C GLY A 38 3.85 -1.01 7.94
N LEU A 39 2.86 -0.81 7.06
CA LEU A 39 3.08 -0.53 5.64
C LEU A 39 3.54 0.92 5.45
N ILE A 40 4.73 1.09 4.87
CA ILE A 40 5.29 2.38 4.51
C ILE A 40 5.02 2.65 3.04
N VAL A 41 4.34 3.75 2.75
CA VAL A 41 3.98 4.15 1.39
C VAL A 41 4.37 5.59 1.09
N VAL A 42 4.42 5.94 -0.19
CA VAL A 42 4.76 7.28 -0.69
C VAL A 42 3.60 7.78 -1.55
N ASP A 43 3.13 8.99 -1.28
CA ASP A 43 2.10 9.64 -2.12
C ASP A 43 2.70 10.34 -3.34
N LYS A 44 1.85 10.86 -4.23
CA LYS A 44 2.27 11.57 -5.45
C LYS A 44 3.08 12.85 -5.19
N LYS A 45 3.04 13.38 -3.96
CA LYS A 45 3.81 14.55 -3.52
C LYS A 45 5.09 14.14 -2.78
N ASN A 46 5.48 12.86 -2.89
CA ASN A 46 6.65 12.27 -2.25
C ASN A 46 6.63 12.29 -0.71
N ASN A 47 5.44 12.42 -0.09
CA ASN A 47 5.33 12.30 1.37
C ASN A 47 5.22 10.84 1.76
N ARG A 48 5.97 10.46 2.80
CA ARG A 48 5.90 9.12 3.40
C ARG A 48 4.77 9.02 4.41
N LYS A 49 4.03 7.93 4.37
CA LYS A 49 2.98 7.58 5.35
C LYS A 49 3.18 6.16 5.85
N LYS A 50 2.77 5.92 7.10
CA LYS A 50 2.71 4.60 7.73
C LYS A 50 1.25 4.22 7.98
N PHE A 51 0.87 3.02 7.60
CA PHE A 51 -0.43 2.43 7.91
C PHE A 51 -0.25 1.09 8.61
N ASN A 52 -0.92 0.92 9.75
CA ASN A 52 -0.86 -0.33 10.52
C ASN A 52 -1.98 -1.32 10.13
N SER A 53 -3.04 -0.83 9.48
CA SER A 53 -4.17 -1.64 9.04
C SER A 53 -4.95 -0.94 7.93
N GLY A 54 -5.56 -1.74 7.06
CA GLY A 54 -6.36 -1.33 5.91
C GLY A 54 -6.35 -2.40 4.84
N GLU A 55 -6.94 -2.09 3.70
CA GLU A 55 -7.02 -2.97 2.53
C GLU A 55 -6.12 -2.44 1.42
N ILE A 56 -5.41 -3.37 0.76
CA ILE A 56 -4.54 -3.10 -0.39
C ILE A 56 -5.15 -3.76 -1.62
N SER A 57 -5.30 -2.97 -2.67
CA SER A 57 -5.75 -3.43 -3.98
C SER A 57 -4.69 -3.12 -5.02
N ILE A 58 -4.30 -4.11 -5.82
CA ILE A 58 -3.29 -4.01 -6.88
C ILE A 58 -3.98 -4.26 -8.21
N GLY A 59 -3.80 -3.38 -9.19
CA GLY A 59 -4.31 -3.62 -10.55
C GLY A 59 -5.83 -3.58 -10.71
N TYR A 60 -6.56 -2.99 -9.76
CA TYR A 60 -7.97 -2.64 -9.98
C TYR A 60 -8.02 -1.38 -10.87
N GLU A 61 -7.83 -1.58 -12.17
CA GLU A 61 -8.48 -0.73 -13.15
C GLU A 61 -9.99 -0.92 -12.95
N ASN A 62 -10.76 0.16 -12.97
CA ASN A 62 -12.22 0.08 -12.88
C ASN A 62 -12.73 -0.92 -13.92
N GLN A 63 -13.09 -2.14 -13.50
CA GLN A 63 -13.93 -2.99 -14.30
C GLN A 63 -15.34 -2.41 -14.18
N GLU A 64 -15.67 -1.51 -15.10
CA GLU A 64 -17.06 -1.18 -15.39
C GLU A 64 -17.74 -2.51 -15.75
N VAL A 65 -18.65 -2.96 -14.87
CA VAL A 65 -19.56 -4.08 -15.10
C VAL A 65 -20.87 -3.55 -15.66
#